data_AF-A0A1Q8V4A9-F1
#
_entry.id   AF-A0A1Q8V4A9-F1
#
_cell.length_a   1.000
_cell.length_b   1.000
_cell.length_c   1.000
_cell.angle_alpha   90.00
_cell.angle_beta   90.00
_cell.angle_gamma   90.00
#
_symmetry.space_group_name_H-M   'P 1'
#
loop_
_entity.id
_entity.type
_entity.pdbx_description
1 polymer ?
#
loop_
_entity_poly.entity_id
_entity_poly.type
_entity_poly.pdbx_seq_one_letter_code
_entity_poly.pdbx_strand_id
1 'polypeptide(L)'
;MNPEAFSDLAASRHSVRDFRPDPVPSEVIEEILEDARQAPSWSNTRPFMVALATGEQADRLRAAYVKEFDATLPVQHKERGAMARLALSGKAPDGDYRTWAPYPADLL
;
A
#
# COMPACT_ATOMS: atom_id res chain seq x y z
N MET A 1 4.83 -17.32 -24.37
CA MET A 1 4.30 -18.00 -23.18
C MET A 1 3.16 -18.90 -23.65
N ASN A 2 3.13 -20.18 -23.26
CA ASN A 2 1.99 -21.04 -23.55
C ASN A 2 0.89 -20.84 -22.47
N PRO A 3 -0.35 -21.28 -22.70
CA PRO A 3 -1.45 -21.05 -21.74
C PRO A 3 -1.20 -21.64 -20.34
N GLU A 4 -0.52 -22.79 -20.27
CA GLU A 4 -0.17 -23.46 -19.02
C GLU A 4 0.78 -22.61 -18.16
N ALA A 5 1.89 -22.13 -18.75
CA ALA A 5 2.84 -21.28 -18.05
C ALA A 5 2.21 -19.97 -17.53
N PHE A 6 1.25 -19.40 -18.27
CA PHE A 6 0.51 -18.22 -17.79
C PHE A 6 -0.40 -18.57 -16.60
N SER A 7 -1.13 -19.68 -16.69
CA SER A 7 -1.99 -20.15 -15.59
C SER A 7 -1.20 -20.40 -14.31
N ASP A 8 -0.04 -21.04 -14.42
CA ASP A 8 0.85 -21.32 -13.28
C ASP A 8 1.38 -20.02 -12.67
N LEU A 9 1.84 -19.08 -13.50
CA LEU A 9 2.29 -17.76 -13.04
C LEU A 9 1.17 -17.05 -12.27
N ALA A 10 -0.03 -16.97 -12.86
CA ALA A 10 -1.17 -16.30 -12.26
C ALA A 10 -1.59 -16.93 -10.93
N ALA A 11 -1.57 -18.26 -10.84
CA ALA A 11 -1.90 -19.00 -9.62
C ALA A 11 -0.81 -18.88 -8.53
N SER A 12 0.46 -18.77 -8.91
CA SER A 12 1.59 -18.67 -7.96
C SER A 12 1.62 -17.34 -7.19
N ARG A 13 1.08 -16.27 -7.77
CA ARG A 13 1.09 -14.94 -7.16
C ARG A 13 0.21 -14.91 -5.91
N HIS A 14 0.79 -14.46 -4.80
CA HIS A 14 0.11 -14.29 -3.52
C HIS A 14 0.55 -12.99 -2.83
N SER A 15 -0.23 -12.55 -1.85
CA SER A 15 0.09 -11.35 -1.06
C SER A 15 1.09 -11.68 0.04
N VAL A 16 2.38 -11.41 -0.22
CA VAL A 16 3.46 -11.55 0.75
C VAL A 16 3.42 -10.41 1.77
N ARG A 17 3.59 -10.72 3.06
CA ARG A 17 3.50 -9.75 4.18
C ARG A 17 4.75 -9.65 5.04
N ASP A 18 5.77 -10.45 4.74
CA ASP A 18 7.07 -10.42 5.38
C ASP A 18 8.14 -10.64 4.31
N PHE A 19 9.13 -9.76 4.27
CA PHE A 19 10.14 -9.70 3.21
C PHE A 19 11.52 -9.71 3.83
N ARG A 20 12.45 -10.37 3.15
CA ARG A 20 13.86 -10.33 3.52
C ARG A 20 14.43 -8.91 3.32
N PRO A 21 15.52 -8.55 4.04
CA PRO A 21 16.16 -7.24 3.90
C PRO A 21 16.99 -7.11 2.61
N ASP A 22 17.16 -8.19 1.85
CA ASP A 22 17.91 -8.19 0.59
C ASP A 22 17.25 -7.24 -0.43
N PRO A 23 17.99 -6.24 -0.95
CA PRO A 23 17.44 -5.35 -1.97
C PRO A 23 17.24 -6.10 -3.28
N VAL A 24 16.20 -5.72 -4.02
CA VAL A 24 16.02 -6.15 -5.42
C VAL A 24 16.99 -5.36 -6.29
N PRO A 25 17.78 -6.00 -7.19
CA PRO A 25 18.65 -5.29 -8.13
C PRO A 25 17.88 -4.27 -8.98
N SER A 26 18.51 -3.15 -9.30
CA SER A 26 17.92 -2.06 -10.09
C SER A 26 17.42 -2.55 -11.44
N GLU A 27 18.20 -3.40 -12.10
CA GLU A 27 17.94 -3.90 -13.45
C GLU A 27 16.65 -4.73 -13.46
N VAL A 28 16.42 -5.54 -12.42
CA VAL A 28 15.19 -6.33 -12.27
C VAL A 28 13.97 -5.44 -12.10
N ILE A 29 14.10 -4.34 -11.33
CA ILE A 29 13.01 -3.38 -11.15
C ILE A 29 12.69 -2.69 -12.49
N GLU A 30 13.70 -2.29 -13.24
CA GLU A 30 13.56 -1.67 -14.56
C GLU A 30 12.87 -2.60 -15.55
N GLU A 31 13.27 -3.87 -15.61
CA GLU A 31 12.63 -4.90 -16.44
C GLU A 31 11.13 -5.06 -16.08
N ILE A 32 10.81 -5.15 -14.79
CA ILE A 32 9.42 -5.25 -14.32
C ILE A 32 8.60 -4.02 -14.75
N LEU A 33 9.17 -2.82 -14.65
CA LEU A 33 8.49 -1.59 -15.04
C LEU A 33 8.28 -1.49 -16.56
N GLU A 34 9.23 -1.98 -17.37
CA GLU A 34 9.10 -2.04 -18.83
C GLU A 34 8.03 -3.05 -19.28
N ASP A 35 7.89 -4.16 -18.56
CA ASP A 35 6.79 -5.10 -18.80
C ASP A 35 5.45 -4.52 -18.35
N ALA A 36 5.38 -3.96 -17.14
CA ALA A 36 4.14 -3.42 -16.56
C ALA A 36 3.52 -2.32 -17.41
N ARG A 37 4.35 -1.48 -18.04
CA ARG A 37 3.87 -0.38 -18.88
C ARG A 37 3.20 -0.84 -20.17
N GLN A 38 3.32 -2.12 -20.56
CA GLN A 38 2.60 -2.70 -21.71
C GLN A 38 1.13 -3.01 -21.41
N ALA A 39 0.69 -2.84 -20.16
CA ALA A 39 -0.71 -3.02 -19.79
C ALA A 39 -1.64 -2.13 -20.65
N PRO A 40 -2.72 -2.69 -21.23
CA PRO A 40 -3.65 -1.92 -22.03
C PRO A 40 -4.36 -0.88 -21.16
N SER A 41 -4.63 0.29 -21.73
CA SER A 41 -5.41 1.35 -21.10
C SER A 41 -6.36 1.98 -22.10
N TRP A 42 -7.48 2.53 -21.61
CA TRP A 42 -8.44 3.21 -22.47
C TRP A 42 -7.76 4.32 -23.27
N SER A 43 -7.98 4.33 -24.58
CA SER A 43 -7.34 5.22 -25.55
C SER A 43 -5.81 5.29 -25.43
N ASN A 44 -5.18 4.24 -24.89
CA ASN A 44 -3.75 4.17 -24.59
C ASN A 44 -3.24 5.37 -23.76
N THR A 45 -4.07 5.90 -22.86
CA THR A 45 -3.74 7.07 -22.03
C THR A 45 -2.63 6.80 -21.02
N ARG A 46 -2.44 5.53 -20.62
CA ARG A 46 -1.42 5.08 -19.65
C ARG A 46 -1.37 6.00 -18.42
N PRO A 47 -2.50 6.19 -17.71
CA PRO A 47 -2.65 7.28 -16.73
C PRO A 47 -1.92 7.01 -15.41
N PHE A 48 -1.19 5.90 -15.30
CA PHE A 48 -0.51 5.51 -14.08
C PHE A 48 0.71 6.39 -13.82
N MET A 49 0.83 6.89 -12.60
CA MET A 49 2.04 7.52 -12.08
C MET A 49 2.60 6.62 -10.99
N VAL A 50 3.87 6.24 -11.13
CA VAL A 50 4.54 5.34 -10.19
C VAL A 50 5.68 6.09 -9.52
N ALA A 51 5.71 6.07 -8.20
CA ALA A 51 6.83 6.57 -7.41
C ALA A 51 7.50 5.37 -6.71
N LEU A 52 8.81 5.21 -6.93
CA LEU A 52 9.61 4.19 -6.28
C LEU A 52 10.39 4.82 -5.13
N ALA A 53 10.26 4.25 -3.94
CA ALA A 53 11.08 4.59 -2.78
C ALA A 53 11.93 3.38 -2.40
N THR A 54 13.24 3.58 -2.30
CA THR A 54 14.22 2.58 -1.87
C THR A 54 15.13 3.15 -0.79
N GLY A 55 15.81 2.29 -0.05
CA GLY A 55 16.76 2.68 1.01
C GLY A 55 16.18 3.69 1.99
N GLU A 56 16.95 4.74 2.28
CA GLU A 56 16.59 5.77 3.27
C GLU A 56 15.22 6.44 2.99
N GLN A 57 14.87 6.63 1.72
CA GLN A 57 13.59 7.24 1.37
C GLN A 57 12.42 6.31 1.77
N ALA A 58 12.56 5.00 1.55
CA ALA A 58 11.57 4.01 1.98
C ALA A 58 11.49 3.93 3.50
N ASP A 59 12.63 3.97 4.19
CA ASP A 59 12.70 3.94 5.65
C ASP A 59 12.01 5.15 6.27
N ARG A 60 12.23 6.35 5.70
CA ARG A 60 11.56 7.58 6.12
C ARG A 60 10.05 7.49 5.97
N LEU A 61 9.56 6.94 4.85
CA LEU A 61 8.13 6.73 4.61
C LEU A 61 7.55 5.72 5.59
N ARG A 62 8.23 4.58 5.81
CA ARG A 62 7.80 3.55 6.76
C ARG A 62 7.68 4.14 8.18
N ALA A 63 8.70 4.86 8.63
CA ALA A 63 8.69 5.49 9.95
C ALA A 63 7.55 6.52 10.10
N ALA A 64 7.31 7.32 9.06
CA ALA A 64 6.21 8.29 9.04
C ALA A 64 4.84 7.60 9.12
N TYR A 65 4.61 6.55 8.33
CA TYR A 65 3.34 5.82 8.35
C TYR A 65 3.09 5.10 9.66
N VAL A 66 4.10 4.46 10.25
CA VAL A 66 3.97 3.82 11.57
C VAL A 66 3.63 4.86 12.64
N LYS A 67 4.31 6.02 12.63
CA LYS A 67 4.02 7.10 13.58
C LYS A 67 2.58 7.60 13.50
N GLU A 68 2.06 7.81 12.30
CA GLU A 68 0.68 8.26 12.14
C GLU A 68 -0.33 7.15 12.49
N PHE A 69 -0.01 5.89 12.18
CA PHE A 69 -0.82 4.74 12.63
C PHE A 69 -0.87 4.65 14.16
N ASP A 70 0.28 4.70 14.83
CA ASP A 70 0.40 4.62 16.29
C ASP A 70 -0.35 5.76 16.98
N ALA A 71 -0.37 6.97 16.39
CA ALA A 71 -1.13 8.10 16.91
C ALA A 71 -2.66 7.82 16.92
N THR A 72 -3.15 6.96 16.03
CA THR A 72 -4.56 6.55 15.95
C THR A 72 -4.87 5.29 16.76
N LEU A 73 -3.86 4.52 17.18
CA LEU A 73 -4.04 3.24 17.84
C LEU A 73 -4.88 3.31 19.14
N PRO A 74 -4.70 4.33 20.03
CA PRO A 74 -5.56 4.50 21.21
C PRO A 74 -7.07 4.60 20.89
N VAL A 75 -7.42 5.17 19.74
CA VAL A 75 -8.81 5.26 19.27
C VAL A 75 -9.33 3.88 18.91
N GLN A 76 -8.55 3.09 18.16
CA GLN A 76 -8.92 1.72 17.82
C GLN A 76 -9.06 0.83 19.07
N HIS A 77 -8.21 1.06 20.08
CA HIS A 77 -8.23 0.37 21.36
C HIS A 77 -9.33 0.87 22.32
N LYS A 78 -10.14 1.87 21.90
CA LYS A 78 -11.24 2.46 22.68
C LYS A 78 -10.80 3.02 24.04
N GLU A 79 -9.59 3.57 24.10
CA GLU A 79 -9.10 4.22 25.31
C GLU A 79 -9.94 5.46 25.67
N ARG A 80 -10.14 5.68 26.97
CA ARG A 80 -10.92 6.83 27.45
C ARG A 80 -10.26 8.15 27.02
N GLY A 81 -11.05 9.01 26.37
CA GLY A 81 -10.60 10.33 25.90
C GLY A 81 -9.65 10.31 24.69
N ALA A 82 -9.37 9.16 24.08
CA ALA A 82 -8.51 9.07 22.89
C ALA A 82 -9.05 9.88 21.70
N MET A 83 -10.36 9.83 21.46
CA MET A 83 -11.00 10.61 20.39
C MET A 83 -10.83 12.12 20.56
N ALA A 84 -10.99 12.63 21.78
CA ALA A 84 -10.79 14.04 22.08
C ALA A 84 -9.31 14.45 21.91
N ARG A 85 -8.38 13.62 22.39
CA ARG A 85 -6.93 13.82 22.19
C ARG A 85 -6.57 13.87 20.70
N LEU A 86 -7.09 12.92 19.91
CA LEU A 86 -6.84 12.89 18.46
C LEU A 86 -7.41 14.13 17.77
N ALA A 87 -8.65 14.52 18.06
CA ALA A 87 -9.28 15.71 17.49
C ALA A 87 -8.50 16.99 17.79
N LEU A 88 -7.99 17.14 19.03
CA LEU A 88 -7.19 18.30 19.44
C LEU A 88 -5.78 18.31 18.83
N SER A 89 -5.25 17.15 18.42
CA SER A 89 -3.91 17.05 17.83
C SER A 89 -3.83 17.62 16.40
N GLY A 90 -4.96 17.79 15.72
CA GLY A 90 -5.01 18.15 14.30
C GLY A 90 -4.51 17.04 13.36
N LYS A 91 -4.27 15.82 13.88
CA LYS A 91 -3.76 14.66 13.13
C LYS A 91 -4.80 13.57 12.90
N ALA A 92 -6.08 13.94 12.87
CA ALA A 92 -7.11 12.99 12.52
C ALA A 92 -6.88 12.53 11.07
N PRO A 93 -7.03 11.22 10.76
CA PRO A 93 -6.95 10.73 9.39
C PRO A 93 -7.92 11.49 8.47
N ASP A 94 -7.41 12.01 7.37
CA ASP A 94 -8.11 12.85 6.40
C ASP A 94 -8.32 12.17 5.04
N GLY A 95 -8.04 10.86 4.97
CA GLY A 95 -8.21 10.08 3.75
C GLY A 95 -9.67 9.99 3.28
N ASP A 96 -9.84 9.82 1.97
CA ASP A 96 -11.16 9.73 1.30
C ASP A 96 -12.05 8.60 1.85
N TYR A 97 -11.45 7.60 2.49
CA TYR A 97 -12.16 6.48 3.13
C TYR A 97 -11.95 6.48 4.64
N ARG A 98 -13.06 6.32 5.37
CA ARG A 98 -13.06 6.21 6.85
C ARG A 98 -12.62 4.81 7.27
N THR A 99 -11.31 4.58 7.31
CA THR A 99 -10.70 3.29 7.71
C THR A 99 -11.02 2.86 9.16
N TRP A 100 -11.50 3.78 9.99
CA TRP A 100 -11.92 3.54 11.37
C TRP A 100 -13.41 3.19 11.52
N ALA A 101 -14.20 3.29 10.44
CA ALA A 101 -15.60 2.88 10.45
C ALA A 101 -15.72 1.37 10.18
N PRO A 102 -16.76 0.69 10.72
CA PRO A 102 -17.07 -0.67 10.34
C PRO A 102 -17.26 -0.79 8.82
N TYR A 103 -16.84 -1.91 8.24
CA TYR A 103 -17.08 -2.20 6.84
C TYR A 103 -18.60 -2.25 6.57
N PRO A 104 -19.10 -1.68 5.46
CA PRO A 104 -20.53 -1.68 5.16
C PRO A 104 -21.09 -3.10 5.10
N ALA A 105 -22.20 -3.34 5.81
CA ALA A 105 -22.77 -4.68 5.95
C ALA A 105 -23.38 -5.23 4.64
N ASP A 106 -23.71 -4.34 3.71
CA ASP A 106 -24.25 -4.64 2.38
C ASP A 106 -23.17 -5.05 1.35
N LEU A 107 -21.88 -4.87 1.70
CA LEU A 107 -20.74 -5.23 0.86
C LEU A 107 -19.99 -6.47 1.36
N LEU A 108 -20.47 -7.12 2.44
CA LEU A 108 -19.98 -8.39 2.96
C LEU A 108 -20.68 -9.57 2.28
#